data_AF-G4Z3U7-F1
#
_entry.id   AF-G4Z3U7-F1
#
_cell.length_a   1.000
_cell.length_b   1.000
_cell.length_c   1.000
_cell.angle_alpha   90.00
_cell.angle_beta   90.00
_cell.angle_gamma   90.00
#
_symmetry.space_group_name_H-M   'P 1'
#
loop_
_entity.id
_entity.type
_entity.pdbx_description
1 polymer ?
#
loop_
_entity_poly.entity_id
_entity_poly.type
_entity_poly.pdbx_seq_one_letter_code
_entity_poly.pdbx_strand_id
1 'polypeptide(L)'
;MKIIPALVILTLNAGVVRAGYSAQRLYSTTDCTSKPAGIFYTLVDSCTDVESCTPSADGVTSSDTGCATDLAADSKSTFGSHSYLMVVAYDEDDEDEEIQCATIASAITVQATGACQLLSLGKIQSAIASVNLDGSGSLSLYTDDSCKASIQSYSVAGESVNNDVCVNGNKFYSSVTPPLTFAVQGFYQDESCSATPKTFVSSPNETCSVVTCATDNDLNAYSTTQCTTNSTAFMKTAYGSSSYLLVVNYDADTDCETVTSAKGYLADGQCQVVKDGSTLSARALLNSDGSATLKLYTDAGCTQGEEFKTIPTSSINTDVCASDTKYLSSATQAKMFVTQDYHRDTECSSLTTALVSVPSDSCTESDVCNTANNLTASMQMHCTTDPVAYAGLTFGNNGYLMFVGYVENTNCEVIDWVFAHLADGACQIVSLEKAASAKAYLNSDGSATLIYYNDTDCTTGEQTQQIPDLALNNDSCTSTVKYVAGYATSNGSLVYTPTDNTPIATSAATSLQSLAIVKLVMALGFISTLAFI
;
A
#
# COMPACT_ATOMS: atom_id res chain seq x y z
N MET A 1 22.26 38.28 -66.44
CA MET A 1 21.79 38.70 -65.11
C MET A 1 20.29 38.98 -65.20
N LYS A 2 19.47 38.00 -64.82
CA LYS A 2 18.01 38.14 -64.63
C LYS A 2 17.68 37.27 -63.43
N ILE A 3 17.21 37.93 -62.38
CA ILE A 3 16.84 37.37 -61.08
C ILE A 3 15.49 36.67 -61.26
N ILE A 4 15.41 35.40 -60.87
CA ILE A 4 14.16 34.63 -60.79
C ILE A 4 13.58 34.89 -59.40
N PRO A 5 12.30 35.29 -59.25
CA PRO A 5 11.71 35.50 -57.93
C PRO A 5 11.41 34.15 -57.25
N ALA A 6 11.74 34.08 -55.97
CA ALA A 6 11.50 32.93 -55.11
C ALA A 6 10.00 32.69 -54.93
N LEU A 7 9.59 31.45 -55.19
CA LEU A 7 8.29 30.90 -54.87
C LEU A 7 8.25 30.66 -53.35
N VAL A 8 7.57 31.53 -52.61
CA VAL A 8 7.24 31.29 -51.19
C VAL A 8 6.15 30.22 -51.17
N ILE A 9 6.53 28.99 -50.84
CA ILE A 9 5.59 27.93 -50.49
C ILE A 9 5.07 28.27 -49.10
N LEU A 10 3.86 28.83 -49.03
CA LEU A 10 3.07 28.83 -47.81
C LEU A 10 2.73 27.37 -47.50
N THR A 11 3.44 26.79 -46.54
CA THR A 11 2.98 25.61 -45.83
C THR A 11 1.67 25.98 -45.14
N LEU A 12 0.54 25.59 -45.74
CA LEU A 12 -0.68 25.42 -44.96
C LEU A 12 -0.37 24.30 -43.96
N ASN A 13 -0.14 24.68 -42.70
CA ASN A 13 -0.39 23.77 -41.61
C ASN A 13 -1.88 23.40 -41.73
N ALA A 14 -2.15 22.20 -42.26
CA ALA A 14 -3.37 21.49 -41.92
C ALA A 14 -3.26 21.22 -40.41
N GLY A 15 -3.60 22.23 -39.61
CA GLY A 15 -3.92 22.03 -38.21
C GLY A 15 -5.06 21.04 -38.22
N VAL A 16 -4.77 19.81 -37.80
CA VAL A 16 -5.81 18.85 -37.43
C VAL A 16 -6.64 19.57 -36.38
N VAL A 17 -7.82 20.06 -36.78
CA VAL A 17 -8.82 20.56 -35.83
C VAL A 17 -9.27 19.31 -35.10
N ARG A 18 -8.69 19.04 -33.92
CA ARG A 18 -9.28 18.05 -33.01
C ARG A 18 -10.63 18.63 -32.60
N ALA A 19 -11.71 17.94 -32.94
CA ALA A 19 -13.02 18.23 -32.40
C ALA A 19 -12.89 18.30 -30.87
N GLY A 20 -13.36 19.40 -30.29
CA GLY A 20 -13.33 19.64 -28.85
C GLY A 20 -14.75 19.77 -28.31
N TYR A 21 -14.88 19.63 -27.01
CA TYR A 21 -16.13 19.83 -26.30
C TYR A 21 -16.04 21.08 -25.45
N SER A 22 -17.09 21.90 -25.50
CA SER A 22 -17.31 22.92 -24.49
C SER A 22 -17.90 22.24 -23.25
N ALA A 23 -17.16 22.29 -22.14
CA ALA A 23 -17.53 21.72 -20.86
C ALA A 23 -18.08 22.83 -19.95
N GLN A 24 -19.40 22.89 -19.82
CA GLN A 24 -20.06 23.82 -18.90
C GLN A 24 -20.20 23.16 -17.53
N ARG A 25 -19.43 23.60 -16.54
CA ARG A 25 -19.49 23.10 -15.17
C ARG A 25 -20.56 23.88 -14.40
N LEU A 26 -21.46 23.15 -13.75
CA LEU A 26 -22.65 23.69 -13.10
C LEU A 26 -22.49 23.54 -11.59
N TYR A 27 -22.60 24.64 -10.86
CA TYR A 27 -22.42 24.69 -9.40
C TYR A 27 -23.76 24.98 -8.73
N SER A 28 -24.05 24.27 -7.63
CA SER A 28 -25.24 24.49 -6.80
C SER A 28 -25.11 25.71 -5.87
N THR A 29 -24.07 26.52 -6.08
CA THR A 29 -23.71 27.72 -5.33
C THR A 29 -23.57 28.91 -6.28
N THR A 30 -23.59 30.12 -5.73
CA THR A 30 -23.45 31.38 -6.50
C THR A 30 -21.99 31.70 -6.87
N ASP A 31 -21.04 30.91 -6.38
CA ASP A 31 -19.64 30.93 -6.76
C ASP A 31 -19.19 29.55 -7.24
N CYS A 32 -18.08 29.53 -7.98
CA CYS A 32 -17.50 28.32 -8.58
C CYS A 32 -16.34 27.79 -7.72
N THR A 33 -16.43 27.96 -6.40
CA THR A 33 -15.36 27.53 -5.47
C THR A 33 -15.56 26.10 -4.97
N SER A 34 -16.79 25.60 -4.98
CA SER A 34 -17.10 24.21 -4.66
C SER A 34 -16.73 23.29 -5.80
N LYS A 35 -16.91 21.97 -5.61
CA LYS A 35 -16.98 21.06 -6.76
C LYS A 35 -18.30 21.30 -7.51
N PRO A 36 -18.33 21.16 -8.85
CA PRO A 36 -19.56 21.29 -9.60
C PRO A 36 -20.51 20.14 -9.28
N ALA A 37 -21.81 20.41 -9.34
CA ALA A 37 -22.88 19.43 -9.24
C ALA A 37 -23.02 18.62 -10.55
N GLY A 38 -22.68 19.22 -11.69
CA GLY A 38 -22.68 18.54 -12.98
C GLY A 38 -21.81 19.24 -14.03
N ILE A 39 -21.58 18.55 -15.14
CA ILE A 39 -20.90 19.06 -16.32
C ILE A 39 -21.78 18.76 -17.52
N PHE A 40 -22.02 19.75 -18.37
CA PHE A 40 -22.69 19.57 -19.64
C PHE A 40 -21.72 19.80 -20.79
N TYR A 41 -21.64 18.83 -21.68
CA TYR A 41 -20.72 18.83 -22.80
C TYR A 41 -21.48 19.02 -24.10
N THR A 42 -21.00 19.95 -24.92
CA THR A 42 -21.50 20.21 -26.26
C THR A 42 -20.36 20.17 -27.25
N LEU A 43 -20.59 19.53 -28.39
CA LEU A 43 -19.62 19.47 -29.46
C LEU A 43 -19.42 20.87 -30.07
N VAL A 44 -18.17 21.29 -30.23
CA VAL A 44 -17.82 22.58 -30.83
C VAL A 44 -16.63 22.43 -31.78
N ASP A 45 -16.62 23.22 -32.86
CA ASP A 45 -15.51 23.24 -33.82
C ASP A 45 -14.20 23.77 -33.23
N SER A 46 -14.31 24.62 -32.21
CA SER A 46 -13.20 25.16 -31.44
C SER A 46 -13.67 25.55 -30.05
N CYS A 47 -12.80 25.38 -29.06
CA CYS A 47 -13.07 25.76 -27.69
C CYS A 47 -11.91 26.60 -27.14
N THR A 48 -12.23 27.56 -26.28
CA THR A 48 -11.27 28.36 -25.52
C THR A 48 -11.68 28.35 -24.06
N ASP A 49 -10.74 28.06 -23.17
CA ASP A 49 -11.01 28.10 -21.74
C ASP A 49 -11.36 29.53 -21.32
N VAL A 50 -12.47 29.66 -20.61
CA VAL A 50 -12.93 30.93 -20.05
C VAL A 50 -12.91 30.80 -18.54
N GLU A 51 -11.86 31.30 -17.90
CA GLU A 51 -11.77 31.39 -16.44
C GLU A 51 -12.67 32.52 -15.92
N SER A 52 -13.99 32.32 -16.00
CA SER A 52 -14.96 33.23 -15.42
C SER A 52 -16.14 32.46 -14.84
N CYS A 53 -16.36 32.63 -13.53
CA CYS A 53 -17.55 32.14 -12.87
C CYS A 53 -18.72 33.10 -13.12
N THR A 54 -19.82 32.57 -13.67
CA THR A 54 -21.01 33.35 -14.01
C THR A 54 -22.21 32.90 -13.17
N PRO A 55 -22.78 33.76 -12.32
CA PRO A 55 -24.02 33.45 -11.62
C PRO A 55 -25.19 33.22 -12.59
N SER A 56 -25.99 32.20 -12.32
CA SER A 56 -27.17 31.88 -13.11
C SER A 56 -28.33 32.84 -12.83
N ALA A 57 -29.31 32.88 -13.74
CA ALA A 57 -30.49 33.75 -13.62
C ALA A 57 -31.40 33.43 -12.41
N ASP A 58 -31.25 32.25 -11.82
CA ASP A 58 -31.97 31.83 -10.61
C ASP A 58 -31.45 32.50 -9.32
N GLY A 59 -30.28 33.14 -9.37
CA GLY A 59 -29.64 33.80 -8.24
C GLY A 59 -29.08 32.86 -7.16
N VAL A 60 -29.06 31.55 -7.40
CA VAL A 60 -28.59 30.54 -6.42
C VAL A 60 -27.56 29.57 -6.99
N THR A 61 -27.48 29.41 -8.31
CA THR A 61 -26.45 28.59 -8.98
C THR A 61 -25.46 29.46 -9.76
N SER A 62 -24.38 28.84 -10.24
CA SER A 62 -23.39 29.47 -11.10
C SER A 62 -22.79 28.44 -12.06
N SER A 63 -22.09 28.93 -13.09
CA SER A 63 -21.38 28.06 -14.04
C SER A 63 -20.06 28.65 -14.49
N ASP A 64 -19.12 27.77 -14.85
CA ASP A 64 -17.92 28.11 -15.62
C ASP A 64 -17.88 27.28 -16.91
N THR A 65 -17.06 27.71 -17.87
CA THR A 65 -16.91 27.04 -19.15
C THR A 65 -15.44 26.76 -19.42
N GLY A 66 -15.11 25.50 -19.62
CA GLY A 66 -13.78 25.06 -20.07
C GLY A 66 -13.86 24.18 -21.31
N CYS A 67 -12.72 23.62 -21.69
CA CYS A 67 -12.58 22.76 -22.85
C CYS A 67 -12.19 21.33 -22.46
N ALA A 68 -12.80 20.35 -23.13
CA ALA A 68 -12.47 18.94 -22.98
C ALA A 68 -12.23 18.30 -24.35
N THR A 69 -11.23 17.42 -24.45
CA THR A 69 -11.01 16.56 -25.63
C THR A 69 -11.37 15.11 -25.37
N ASP A 70 -11.40 14.73 -24.09
CA ASP A 70 -11.82 13.42 -23.60
C ASP A 70 -12.79 13.67 -22.44
N LEU A 71 -14.06 13.33 -22.68
CA LEU A 71 -15.15 13.60 -21.75
C LEU A 71 -15.01 12.80 -20.45
N ALA A 72 -14.56 11.54 -20.54
CA ALA A 72 -14.43 10.66 -19.39
C ALA A 72 -13.24 11.11 -18.52
N ALA A 73 -12.12 11.47 -19.15
CA ALA A 73 -10.95 11.99 -18.45
C ALA A 73 -11.22 13.35 -17.78
N ASP A 74 -11.91 14.28 -18.46
CA ASP A 74 -12.28 15.58 -17.88
C ASP A 74 -13.22 15.43 -16.68
N SER A 75 -14.25 14.57 -16.80
CA SER A 75 -15.13 14.23 -15.69
C SER A 75 -14.35 13.65 -14.51
N LYS A 76 -13.46 12.67 -14.75
CA LYS A 76 -12.62 12.08 -13.69
C LYS A 76 -11.75 13.11 -12.98
N SER A 77 -11.10 14.00 -13.74
CA SER A 77 -10.28 15.09 -13.20
C SER A 77 -11.11 16.07 -12.37
N THR A 78 -12.30 16.45 -12.86
CA THR A 78 -13.16 17.44 -12.23
C THR A 78 -13.73 16.94 -10.90
N PHE A 79 -14.31 15.74 -10.88
CA PHE A 79 -14.94 15.16 -9.67
C PHE A 79 -13.94 14.53 -8.69
N GLY A 80 -12.76 14.11 -9.17
CA GLY A 80 -11.72 13.50 -8.35
C GLY A 80 -12.22 12.23 -7.67
N SER A 81 -12.18 12.19 -6.32
CA SER A 81 -12.65 11.06 -5.52
C SER A 81 -14.18 10.99 -5.34
N HIS A 82 -14.94 11.94 -5.89
CA HIS A 82 -16.40 11.95 -5.74
C HIS A 82 -17.05 11.07 -6.81
N SER A 83 -18.07 10.35 -6.39
CA SER A 83 -18.82 9.52 -7.33
C SER A 83 -19.54 10.36 -8.38
N TYR A 84 -19.54 9.92 -9.64
CA TYR A 84 -20.32 10.54 -10.71
C TYR A 84 -20.89 9.49 -11.65
N LEU A 85 -21.97 9.86 -12.34
CA LEU A 85 -22.50 9.12 -13.49
C LEU A 85 -22.55 10.06 -14.69
N MET A 86 -22.03 9.59 -15.81
CA MET A 86 -21.98 10.27 -17.09
C MET A 86 -22.81 9.50 -18.11
N VAL A 87 -23.63 10.24 -18.85
CA VAL A 87 -24.39 9.74 -20.00
C VAL A 87 -23.91 10.50 -21.24
N VAL A 88 -23.41 9.75 -22.23
CA VAL A 88 -23.07 10.26 -23.56
C VAL A 88 -24.21 9.92 -24.50
N ALA A 89 -24.89 10.94 -25.01
CA ALA A 89 -25.93 10.83 -26.00
C ALA A 89 -25.34 10.99 -27.40
N TYR A 90 -25.80 10.14 -28.31
CA TYR A 90 -25.37 10.10 -29.70
C TYR A 90 -26.48 10.61 -30.63
N ASP A 91 -26.08 11.06 -31.82
CA ASP A 91 -27.02 11.50 -32.85
C ASP A 91 -27.86 10.30 -33.32
N GLU A 92 -29.18 10.46 -33.35
CA GLU A 92 -30.13 9.43 -33.80
C GLU A 92 -30.29 9.45 -35.33
N ASP A 93 -29.83 10.50 -36.01
CA ASP A 93 -29.96 10.71 -37.45
C ASP A 93 -28.80 10.12 -38.27
N ASP A 94 -27.88 9.37 -37.66
CA ASP A 94 -26.89 8.58 -38.40
C ASP A 94 -27.63 7.46 -39.17
N GLU A 95 -27.83 7.65 -40.49
CA GLU A 95 -28.62 6.77 -41.37
C GLU A 95 -28.07 5.33 -41.52
N ASP A 96 -26.94 5.04 -40.87
CA ASP A 96 -26.36 3.71 -40.80
C ASP A 96 -26.89 2.96 -39.55
N GLU A 97 -28.01 2.25 -39.70
CA GLU A 97 -28.60 1.36 -38.66
C GLU A 97 -27.61 0.32 -38.08
N GLU A 98 -26.45 0.14 -38.72
CA GLU A 98 -25.40 -0.81 -38.36
C GLU A 98 -24.42 -0.28 -37.28
N ILE A 99 -24.36 1.03 -37.01
CA ILE A 99 -23.41 1.62 -36.03
C ILE A 99 -24.14 2.45 -34.96
N GLN A 100 -24.61 1.77 -33.91
CA GLN A 100 -25.11 2.44 -32.71
C GLN A 100 -23.98 3.21 -32.00
N CYS A 101 -24.27 4.42 -31.51
CA CYS A 101 -23.31 5.28 -30.80
C CYS A 101 -22.06 5.70 -31.61
N ALA A 102 -22.25 6.23 -32.83
CA ALA A 102 -21.16 6.70 -33.70
C ALA A 102 -20.78 8.17 -33.46
N THR A 103 -21.75 9.09 -33.60
CA THR A 103 -21.51 10.54 -33.49
C THR A 103 -22.05 11.10 -32.17
N ILE A 104 -21.18 11.65 -31.32
CA ILE A 104 -21.59 12.21 -30.03
C ILE A 104 -22.38 13.52 -30.26
N ALA A 105 -23.63 13.55 -29.79
CA ALA A 105 -24.47 14.74 -29.84
C ALA A 105 -24.25 15.64 -28.62
N SER A 106 -24.27 15.06 -27.42
CA SER A 106 -24.01 15.76 -26.17
C SER A 106 -23.64 14.78 -25.06
N ALA A 107 -23.14 15.29 -23.94
CA ALA A 107 -23.02 14.48 -22.75
C ALA A 107 -23.35 15.27 -21.49
N ILE A 108 -23.85 14.58 -20.48
CA ILE A 108 -24.07 15.15 -19.16
C ILE A 108 -23.43 14.24 -18.12
N THR A 109 -22.65 14.84 -17.22
CA THR A 109 -22.12 14.17 -16.03
C THR A 109 -22.69 14.82 -14.80
N VAL A 110 -23.15 14.03 -13.85
CA VAL A 110 -23.71 14.53 -12.59
C VAL A 110 -23.04 13.82 -11.43
N GLN A 111 -22.74 14.57 -10.37
CA GLN A 111 -22.22 13.98 -9.14
C GLN A 111 -23.24 13.01 -8.55
N ALA A 112 -22.85 11.77 -8.34
CA ALA A 112 -23.73 10.69 -7.91
C ALA A 112 -23.87 10.66 -6.38
N THR A 113 -24.60 11.63 -5.82
CA THR A 113 -24.85 11.71 -4.36
C THR A 113 -26.09 10.95 -3.91
N GLY A 114 -26.96 10.53 -4.84
CA GLY A 114 -28.27 9.98 -4.55
C GLY A 114 -29.30 11.01 -4.06
N ALA A 115 -28.94 12.30 -4.01
CA ALA A 115 -29.81 13.40 -3.60
C ALA A 115 -30.12 14.35 -4.77
N CYS A 116 -31.20 15.13 -4.61
CA CYS A 116 -31.58 16.17 -5.56
C CYS A 116 -30.56 17.31 -5.58
N GLN A 117 -30.03 17.64 -6.76
CA GLN A 117 -29.05 18.70 -6.96
C GLN A 117 -29.52 19.71 -8.00
N LEU A 118 -29.29 21.00 -7.74
CA LEU A 118 -29.58 22.06 -8.70
C LEU A 118 -28.48 22.12 -9.78
N LEU A 119 -28.91 22.22 -11.03
CA LEU A 119 -28.04 22.33 -12.21
C LEU A 119 -28.29 23.61 -13.02
N SER A 120 -29.56 24.03 -13.13
CA SER A 120 -30.00 25.25 -13.83
C SER A 120 -29.44 25.44 -15.25
N LEU A 121 -29.63 24.41 -16.09
CA LEU A 121 -29.22 24.35 -17.49
C LEU A 121 -30.44 24.33 -18.42
N GLY A 122 -30.79 25.47 -19.00
CA GLY A 122 -31.90 25.57 -19.95
C GLY A 122 -33.23 25.14 -19.34
N LYS A 123 -33.77 23.97 -19.76
CA LYS A 123 -35.00 23.38 -19.18
C LYS A 123 -34.73 22.44 -18.00
N ILE A 124 -33.48 22.02 -17.80
CA ILE A 124 -33.07 21.14 -16.71
C ILE A 124 -32.76 22.03 -15.50
N GLN A 125 -33.57 21.95 -14.46
CA GLN A 125 -33.34 22.71 -13.23
C GLN A 125 -32.62 21.89 -12.17
N SER A 126 -32.91 20.58 -12.08
CA SER A 126 -32.26 19.70 -11.13
C SER A 126 -32.03 18.28 -11.67
N ALA A 127 -31.19 17.52 -10.97
CA ALA A 127 -30.89 16.14 -11.28
C ALA A 127 -30.71 15.28 -10.02
N ILE A 128 -30.94 13.97 -10.17
CA ILE A 128 -30.55 12.95 -9.21
C ILE A 128 -29.69 11.93 -9.95
N ALA A 129 -28.47 11.72 -9.48
CA ALA A 129 -27.60 10.64 -9.95
C ALA A 129 -27.23 9.71 -8.80
N SER A 130 -27.18 8.41 -9.07
CA SER A 130 -26.69 7.39 -8.15
C SER A 130 -25.83 6.37 -8.90
N VAL A 131 -24.83 5.85 -8.21
CA VAL A 131 -24.02 4.70 -8.64
C VAL A 131 -23.91 3.74 -7.48
N ASN A 132 -24.10 2.47 -7.76
CA ASN A 132 -24.03 1.36 -6.82
C ASN A 132 -22.62 0.75 -6.83
N LEU A 133 -22.33 -0.05 -5.82
CA LEU A 133 -21.04 -0.74 -5.71
C LEU A 133 -20.82 -1.78 -6.82
N ASP A 134 -21.89 -2.32 -7.41
CA ASP A 134 -21.80 -3.20 -8.58
C ASP A 134 -21.57 -2.43 -9.89
N GLY A 135 -21.35 -1.11 -9.81
CA GLY A 135 -21.17 -0.20 -10.95
C GLY A 135 -22.47 0.15 -11.68
N SER A 136 -23.62 -0.43 -11.33
CA SER A 136 -24.91 -0.01 -11.87
C SER A 136 -25.25 1.41 -11.44
N GLY A 137 -26.02 2.14 -12.24
CA GLY A 137 -26.30 3.54 -11.95
C GLY A 137 -27.62 4.02 -12.52
N SER A 138 -28.10 5.14 -11.96
CA SER A 138 -29.25 5.85 -12.49
C SER A 138 -29.02 7.35 -12.52
N LEU A 139 -29.55 8.01 -13.55
CA LEU A 139 -29.56 9.47 -13.68
C LEU A 139 -30.97 9.91 -14.08
N SER A 140 -31.53 10.85 -13.35
CA SER A 140 -32.80 11.51 -13.72
C SER A 140 -32.63 13.02 -13.76
N LEU A 141 -33.20 13.66 -14.78
CA LEU A 141 -33.17 15.10 -15.03
C LEU A 141 -34.58 15.67 -14.88
N TYR A 142 -34.71 16.84 -14.26
CA TYR A 142 -36.00 17.41 -13.86
C TYR A 142 -36.17 18.86 -14.32
N THR A 143 -37.42 19.25 -14.59
CA THR A 143 -37.78 20.62 -14.96
C THR A 143 -37.94 21.58 -13.78
N ASP A 144 -38.01 21.07 -12.56
CA ASP A 144 -38.17 21.83 -11.31
C ASP A 144 -36.94 21.70 -10.41
N ASP A 145 -36.84 22.57 -9.42
CA ASP A 145 -35.76 22.60 -8.42
C ASP A 145 -35.90 21.53 -7.32
N SER A 146 -37.04 20.84 -7.27
CA SER A 146 -37.43 19.93 -6.20
C SER A 146 -37.37 18.46 -6.61
N CYS A 147 -36.84 18.16 -7.80
CA CYS A 147 -36.76 16.84 -8.41
C CYS A 147 -38.10 16.07 -8.45
N LYS A 148 -39.20 16.72 -8.87
CA LYS A 148 -40.54 16.10 -8.92
C LYS A 148 -41.05 15.86 -10.34
N ALA A 149 -40.76 16.74 -11.28
CA ALA A 149 -41.22 16.71 -12.66
C ALA A 149 -40.08 16.26 -13.58
N SER A 150 -39.92 14.93 -13.69
CA SER A 150 -38.88 14.28 -14.51
C SER A 150 -39.09 14.58 -16.00
N ILE A 151 -37.99 14.96 -16.66
CA ILE A 151 -37.88 15.12 -18.11
C ILE A 151 -37.44 13.79 -18.73
N GLN A 152 -36.40 13.21 -18.15
CA GLN A 152 -35.68 12.06 -18.70
C GLN A 152 -35.03 11.29 -17.56
N SER A 153 -35.07 9.97 -17.66
CA SER A 153 -34.41 9.06 -16.72
C SER A 153 -33.61 8.01 -17.49
N TYR A 154 -32.47 7.64 -16.92
CA TYR A 154 -31.57 6.62 -17.40
C TYR A 154 -31.29 5.63 -16.28
N SER A 155 -31.17 4.36 -16.64
CA SER A 155 -30.74 3.27 -15.75
C SER A 155 -29.81 2.38 -16.55
N VAL A 156 -28.71 1.96 -15.93
CA VAL A 156 -27.68 1.15 -16.59
C VAL A 156 -27.16 0.07 -15.64
N ALA A 157 -26.96 -1.14 -16.17
CA ALA A 157 -26.34 -2.23 -15.44
C ALA A 157 -24.82 -2.04 -15.38
N GLY A 158 -24.18 -2.49 -14.29
CA GLY A 158 -22.75 -2.25 -14.08
C GLY A 158 -21.84 -2.75 -15.20
N GLU A 159 -22.18 -3.90 -15.80
CA GLU A 159 -21.46 -4.49 -16.95
C GLU A 159 -21.40 -3.60 -18.19
N SER A 160 -22.33 -2.64 -18.31
CA SER A 160 -22.41 -1.71 -19.44
C SER A 160 -21.78 -0.34 -19.14
N VAL A 161 -21.33 -0.10 -17.91
CA VAL A 161 -20.67 1.15 -17.50
C VAL A 161 -19.16 1.01 -17.67
N ASN A 162 -18.51 2.02 -18.26
CA ASN A 162 -17.06 2.03 -18.54
C ASN A 162 -16.59 0.92 -19.51
N ASN A 163 -17.49 0.27 -20.25
CA ASN A 163 -17.17 -0.88 -21.11
C ASN A 163 -17.44 -0.62 -22.61
N ASP A 164 -17.54 0.65 -23.01
CA ASP A 164 -17.82 1.08 -24.39
C ASP A 164 -19.07 0.49 -25.07
N VAL A 165 -19.96 -0.16 -24.30
CA VAL A 165 -21.23 -0.71 -24.76
C VAL A 165 -22.27 0.40 -24.94
N CYS A 166 -22.97 0.38 -26.07
CA CYS A 166 -24.11 1.25 -26.35
C CYS A 166 -25.40 0.64 -25.78
N VAL A 167 -26.06 1.34 -24.85
CA VAL A 167 -27.32 0.93 -24.24
C VAL A 167 -28.38 1.98 -24.55
N ASN A 168 -29.41 1.59 -25.30
CA ASN A 168 -30.49 2.48 -25.74
C ASN A 168 -29.97 3.79 -26.37
N GLY A 169 -29.01 3.69 -27.30
CA GLY A 169 -28.42 4.85 -27.99
C GLY A 169 -27.46 5.71 -27.15
N ASN A 170 -27.10 5.26 -25.95
CA ASN A 170 -26.23 6.02 -25.04
C ASN A 170 -25.05 5.16 -24.56
N LYS A 171 -23.91 5.80 -24.27
CA LYS A 171 -22.82 5.19 -23.49
C LYS A 171 -22.77 5.76 -22.09
N PHE A 172 -22.34 4.94 -21.13
CA PHE A 172 -22.34 5.28 -19.71
C PHE A 172 -20.93 5.17 -19.14
N TYR A 173 -20.50 6.20 -18.42
CA TYR A 173 -19.23 6.22 -17.70
C TYR A 173 -19.47 6.60 -16.24
N SER A 174 -18.67 6.06 -15.34
CA SER A 174 -18.76 6.42 -13.92
C SER A 174 -17.39 6.36 -13.25
N SER A 175 -17.27 7.01 -12.10
CA SER A 175 -16.10 6.87 -11.22
C SER A 175 -15.99 5.49 -10.56
N VAL A 176 -17.04 4.69 -10.60
CA VAL A 176 -17.10 3.36 -9.99
C VAL A 176 -16.91 2.34 -11.10
N THR A 177 -15.70 1.78 -11.20
CA THR A 177 -15.50 0.56 -11.97
C THR A 177 -16.17 -0.58 -11.19
N PRO A 178 -17.09 -1.37 -11.80
CA PRO A 178 -17.63 -2.55 -11.16
C PRO A 178 -16.48 -3.40 -10.60
N PRO A 179 -16.57 -3.90 -9.37
CA PRO A 179 -15.55 -4.77 -8.84
C PRO A 179 -15.50 -6.04 -9.69
N LEU A 180 -14.32 -6.34 -10.23
CA LEU A 180 -14.04 -7.61 -10.89
C LEU A 180 -14.52 -8.75 -9.97
N THR A 181 -15.53 -9.49 -10.41
CA THR A 181 -15.97 -10.69 -9.71
C THR A 181 -15.02 -11.81 -10.07
N PHE A 182 -14.44 -12.43 -9.06
CA PHE A 182 -13.56 -13.58 -9.19
C PHE A 182 -14.31 -14.85 -8.85
N ALA A 183 -14.15 -15.87 -9.69
CA ALA A 183 -14.37 -17.24 -9.27
C ALA A 183 -13.12 -17.69 -8.52
N VAL A 184 -13.28 -18.16 -7.29
CA VAL A 184 -12.23 -18.74 -6.47
C VAL A 184 -12.55 -20.21 -6.28
N GLN A 185 -11.76 -21.07 -6.94
CA GLN A 185 -11.85 -22.50 -6.80
C GLN A 185 -10.87 -22.97 -5.72
N GLY A 186 -11.37 -23.56 -4.64
CA GLY A 186 -10.56 -24.14 -3.57
C GLY A 186 -10.54 -25.66 -3.67
N PHE A 187 -9.37 -26.28 -3.50
CA PHE A 187 -9.19 -27.73 -3.56
C PHE A 187 -8.95 -28.34 -2.18
N TYR A 188 -9.56 -29.48 -1.93
CA TYR A 188 -9.62 -30.18 -0.65
C TYR A 188 -9.31 -31.67 -0.84
N GLN A 189 -8.86 -32.30 0.24
CA GLN A 189 -8.67 -33.77 0.28
C GLN A 189 -9.86 -34.49 0.92
N ASP A 190 -10.77 -33.76 1.58
CA ASP A 190 -11.93 -34.33 2.26
C ASP A 190 -13.22 -34.06 1.48
N GLU A 191 -14.12 -35.05 1.51
CA GLU A 191 -15.41 -35.01 0.80
C GLU A 191 -16.39 -33.97 1.32
N SER A 192 -16.13 -33.40 2.49
CA SER A 192 -16.95 -32.36 3.09
C SER A 192 -16.47 -30.94 2.76
N CYS A 193 -15.30 -30.81 2.14
CA CYS A 193 -14.59 -29.54 1.93
C CYS A 193 -14.57 -28.65 3.17
N SER A 194 -14.45 -29.27 4.36
CA SER A 194 -14.56 -28.57 5.65
C SER A 194 -13.22 -28.31 6.31
N ALA A 195 -12.17 -29.03 5.89
CA ALA A 195 -10.81 -28.75 6.31
C ALA A 195 -10.26 -27.49 5.63
N THR A 196 -9.06 -27.05 6.04
CA THR A 196 -8.34 -25.99 5.35
C THR A 196 -8.08 -26.41 3.90
N PRO A 197 -8.46 -25.56 2.91
CA PRO A 197 -8.15 -25.78 1.51
C PRO A 197 -6.65 -25.97 1.30
N LYS A 198 -6.28 -26.88 0.40
CA LYS A 198 -4.89 -27.18 0.08
C LYS A 198 -4.33 -26.17 -0.90
N THR A 199 -5.11 -25.82 -1.91
CA THR A 199 -4.74 -24.81 -2.91
C THR A 199 -5.97 -24.02 -3.34
N PHE A 200 -5.70 -22.90 -3.98
CA PHE A 200 -6.69 -22.07 -4.62
C PHE A 200 -6.25 -21.68 -6.02
N VAL A 201 -7.23 -21.57 -6.92
CA VAL A 201 -7.08 -20.92 -8.22
C VAL A 201 -8.20 -19.89 -8.35
N SER A 202 -7.84 -18.69 -8.77
CA SER A 202 -8.80 -17.61 -8.98
C SER A 202 -8.56 -16.89 -10.28
N SER A 203 -9.65 -16.62 -10.98
CA SER A 203 -9.70 -15.84 -12.21
C SER A 203 -10.96 -14.96 -12.22
N PRO A 204 -10.92 -13.80 -12.91
CA PRO A 204 -12.10 -13.02 -13.21
C PRO A 204 -13.17 -13.87 -13.90
N ASN A 205 -14.40 -13.81 -13.41
CA ASN A 205 -15.56 -14.49 -13.98
C ASN A 205 -16.84 -13.75 -13.58
N GLU A 206 -17.40 -13.01 -14.53
CA GLU A 206 -18.63 -12.24 -14.36
C GLU A 206 -19.87 -13.12 -14.20
N THR A 207 -19.84 -14.35 -14.71
CA THR A 207 -20.93 -15.34 -14.61
C THR A 207 -20.70 -16.34 -13.48
N CYS A 208 -19.86 -15.98 -12.50
CA CYS A 208 -19.48 -16.87 -11.42
C CYS A 208 -20.71 -17.43 -10.71
N SER A 209 -20.72 -18.76 -10.55
CA SER A 209 -21.74 -19.49 -9.80
C SER A 209 -21.08 -20.28 -8.68
N VAL A 210 -21.66 -20.19 -7.48
CA VAL A 210 -21.16 -20.91 -6.31
C VAL A 210 -21.37 -22.41 -6.51
N VAL A 211 -20.30 -23.19 -6.29
CA VAL A 211 -20.33 -24.65 -6.32
C VAL A 211 -19.99 -25.15 -4.92
N THR A 212 -20.94 -25.87 -4.32
CA THR A 212 -20.72 -26.61 -3.07
C THR A 212 -19.90 -27.86 -3.34
N CYS A 213 -19.17 -28.34 -2.33
CA CYS A 213 -18.19 -29.43 -2.43
C CYS A 213 -18.53 -30.49 -3.49
N ALA A 214 -17.71 -30.56 -4.53
CA ALA A 214 -17.88 -31.46 -5.66
C ALA A 214 -16.60 -32.28 -5.89
N THR A 215 -16.76 -33.54 -6.27
CA THR A 215 -15.64 -34.44 -6.59
C THR A 215 -15.06 -34.11 -7.96
N ASP A 216 -13.75 -33.93 -8.03
CA ASP A 216 -12.97 -33.91 -9.26
C ASP A 216 -12.36 -35.30 -9.49
N ASN A 217 -13.01 -36.08 -10.37
CA ASN A 217 -12.63 -37.46 -10.65
C ASN A 217 -11.28 -37.57 -11.37
N ASP A 218 -10.82 -36.52 -12.05
CA ASP A 218 -9.56 -36.55 -12.80
C ASP A 218 -8.35 -36.48 -11.86
N LEU A 219 -8.53 -35.85 -10.69
CA LEU A 219 -7.47 -35.59 -9.73
C LEU A 219 -7.67 -36.31 -8.39
N ASN A 220 -8.76 -37.07 -8.23
CA ASN A 220 -9.18 -37.68 -6.97
C ASN A 220 -9.19 -36.65 -5.81
N ALA A 221 -9.72 -35.46 -6.09
CA ALA A 221 -9.78 -34.35 -5.15
C ALA A 221 -11.22 -33.83 -5.03
N TYR A 222 -11.47 -32.98 -4.04
CA TYR A 222 -12.73 -32.28 -3.89
C TYR A 222 -12.52 -30.78 -4.09
N SER A 223 -13.51 -30.08 -4.62
CA SER A 223 -13.40 -28.65 -4.88
C SER A 223 -14.67 -27.88 -4.54
N THR A 224 -14.51 -26.61 -4.20
CA THR A 224 -15.60 -25.64 -4.09
C THR A 224 -15.32 -24.46 -5.01
N THR A 225 -16.36 -23.76 -5.45
CA THR A 225 -16.24 -22.47 -6.13
C THR A 225 -16.98 -21.42 -5.32
N GLN A 226 -16.31 -20.32 -5.00
CA GLN A 226 -16.88 -19.14 -4.36
C GLN A 226 -16.72 -17.92 -5.27
N CYS A 227 -17.72 -17.03 -5.23
CA CYS A 227 -17.69 -15.78 -5.99
C CYS A 227 -17.38 -14.64 -5.04
N THR A 228 -16.35 -13.85 -5.34
CA THR A 228 -15.91 -12.74 -4.48
C THR A 228 -15.33 -11.62 -5.30
N THR A 229 -15.40 -10.40 -4.79
CA THR A 229 -14.75 -9.22 -5.38
C THR A 229 -13.30 -9.05 -4.92
N ASN A 230 -12.86 -9.84 -3.93
CA ASN A 230 -11.49 -9.82 -3.44
C ASN A 230 -11.01 -11.25 -3.16
N SER A 231 -10.48 -11.90 -4.21
CA SER A 231 -9.98 -13.27 -4.17
C SER A 231 -8.84 -13.44 -3.17
N THR A 232 -7.92 -12.47 -3.11
CA THR A 232 -6.77 -12.50 -2.19
C THR A 232 -7.19 -12.51 -0.73
N ALA A 233 -8.07 -11.58 -0.32
CA ALA A 233 -8.56 -11.51 1.06
C ALA A 233 -9.36 -12.76 1.45
N PHE A 234 -10.16 -13.28 0.50
CA PHE A 234 -10.89 -14.53 0.69
C PHE A 234 -9.94 -15.71 0.97
N MET A 235 -8.90 -15.90 0.14
CA MET A 235 -7.93 -16.99 0.33
C MET A 235 -7.19 -16.89 1.66
N LYS A 236 -6.73 -15.69 2.04
CA LYS A 236 -6.07 -15.46 3.34
C LYS A 236 -6.96 -15.89 4.52
N THR A 237 -8.23 -15.49 4.46
CA THR A 237 -9.21 -15.85 5.50
C THR A 237 -9.43 -17.36 5.55
N ALA A 238 -9.52 -18.02 4.39
CA ALA A 238 -9.74 -19.45 4.32
C ALA A 238 -8.53 -20.29 4.80
N TYR A 239 -7.30 -19.80 4.62
CA TYR A 239 -6.12 -20.43 5.22
C TYR A 239 -6.03 -20.27 6.74
N GLY A 240 -6.63 -19.20 7.28
CA GLY A 240 -6.65 -18.93 8.71
C GLY A 240 -5.22 -18.82 9.29
N SER A 241 -4.92 -19.63 10.31
CA SER A 241 -3.61 -19.69 10.94
C SER A 241 -2.61 -20.63 10.26
N SER A 242 -2.99 -21.27 9.15
CA SER A 242 -2.11 -22.19 8.42
C SER A 242 -1.05 -21.44 7.62
N SER A 243 0.13 -22.03 7.48
CA SER A 243 1.16 -21.45 6.63
C SER A 243 0.74 -21.48 5.16
N TYR A 244 0.84 -20.36 4.45
CA TYR A 244 0.44 -20.26 3.05
C TYR A 244 1.38 -19.37 2.22
N LEU A 245 1.34 -19.58 0.90
CA LEU A 245 1.92 -18.72 -0.11
C LEU A 245 0.83 -18.37 -1.14
N LEU A 246 0.62 -17.08 -1.40
CA LEU A 246 -0.22 -16.58 -2.47
C LEU A 246 0.64 -15.97 -3.56
N VAL A 247 0.29 -16.26 -4.81
CA VAL A 247 0.86 -15.67 -6.01
C VAL A 247 -0.27 -14.90 -6.69
N VAL A 248 -0.19 -13.58 -6.67
CA VAL A 248 -1.21 -12.68 -7.25
C VAL A 248 -0.63 -12.08 -8.51
N ASN A 249 -1.23 -12.38 -9.66
CA ASN A 249 -0.85 -11.83 -10.95
C ASN A 249 -1.78 -10.67 -11.30
N TYR A 250 -1.20 -9.66 -11.92
CA TYR A 250 -1.86 -8.44 -12.32
C TYR A 250 -1.81 -8.28 -13.83
N ASP A 251 -2.61 -7.35 -14.35
CA ASP A 251 -2.56 -7.00 -15.76
C ASP A 251 -1.28 -6.23 -16.04
N ALA A 252 -0.69 -6.50 -17.21
CA ALA A 252 0.49 -5.77 -17.66
C ALA A 252 0.14 -4.29 -17.76
N ASP A 253 1.12 -3.42 -17.48
CA ASP A 253 0.97 -1.96 -17.57
C ASP A 253 0.01 -1.33 -16.54
N THR A 254 -0.38 -2.07 -15.49
CA THR A 254 -1.25 -1.55 -14.41
C THR A 254 -0.52 -1.32 -13.08
N ASP A 255 0.81 -1.43 -13.02
CA ASP A 255 1.59 -1.26 -11.79
C ASP A 255 1.03 -2.06 -10.58
N CYS A 256 0.52 -3.27 -10.85
CA CYS A 256 -0.18 -4.11 -9.87
C CYS A 256 -1.48 -3.51 -9.27
N GLU A 257 -2.25 -2.78 -10.07
CA GLU A 257 -3.59 -2.30 -9.69
C GLU A 257 -4.69 -3.31 -10.05
N THR A 258 -4.62 -3.93 -11.23
CA THR A 258 -5.70 -4.79 -11.74
C THR A 258 -5.34 -6.26 -11.62
N VAL A 259 -5.98 -7.00 -10.72
CA VAL A 259 -5.72 -8.45 -10.52
C VAL A 259 -6.30 -9.27 -11.68
N THR A 260 -5.46 -10.07 -12.34
CA THR A 260 -5.86 -10.97 -13.44
C THR A 260 -5.98 -12.42 -13.00
N SER A 261 -5.26 -12.82 -11.95
CA SER A 261 -5.45 -14.11 -11.30
C SER A 261 -4.81 -14.12 -9.91
N ALA A 262 -5.29 -15.01 -9.05
CA ALA A 262 -4.62 -15.29 -7.78
C ALA A 262 -4.55 -16.80 -7.56
N LYS A 263 -3.43 -17.29 -7.06
CA LYS A 263 -3.24 -18.69 -6.70
C LYS A 263 -2.80 -18.78 -5.26
N GLY A 264 -3.36 -19.72 -4.52
CA GLY A 264 -3.01 -19.99 -3.14
C GLY A 264 -2.44 -21.39 -3.00
N TYR A 265 -1.41 -21.53 -2.17
CA TYR A 265 -0.79 -22.80 -1.84
C TYR A 265 -0.61 -22.92 -0.33
N LEU A 266 -1.09 -24.03 0.24
CA LEU A 266 -0.74 -24.40 1.60
C LEU A 266 0.77 -24.70 1.65
N ALA A 267 1.50 -23.99 2.51
CA ALA A 267 2.95 -23.99 2.52
C ALA A 267 3.51 -25.02 3.53
N ASP A 268 3.02 -26.26 3.45
CA ASP A 268 3.37 -27.37 4.36
C ASP A 268 4.44 -28.33 3.79
N GLY A 269 4.96 -28.02 2.59
CA GLY A 269 5.95 -28.84 1.87
C GLY A 269 5.39 -30.12 1.25
N GLN A 270 4.10 -30.40 1.43
CA GLN A 270 3.46 -31.60 0.88
C GLN A 270 2.98 -31.37 -0.56
N CYS A 271 2.79 -32.47 -1.29
CA CYS A 271 2.20 -32.43 -2.62
C CYS A 271 0.71 -32.12 -2.53
N GLN A 272 0.29 -31.01 -3.13
CA GLN A 272 -1.11 -30.58 -3.15
C GLN A 272 -1.60 -30.44 -4.59
N VAL A 273 -2.83 -30.91 -4.84
CA VAL A 273 -3.50 -30.75 -6.13
C VAL A 273 -3.93 -29.30 -6.32
N VAL A 274 -3.82 -28.72 -7.53
CA VAL A 274 -4.22 -27.32 -7.81
C VAL A 274 -5.04 -27.09 -9.09
N LYS A 275 -5.02 -28.02 -10.05
CA LYS A 275 -5.69 -27.93 -11.36
C LYS A 275 -5.72 -26.51 -11.95
N ASP A 276 -4.63 -26.13 -12.58
CA ASP A 276 -4.47 -24.84 -13.22
C ASP A 276 -3.75 -24.99 -14.57
N GLY A 277 -4.53 -25.05 -15.64
CA GLY A 277 -4.00 -25.32 -16.98
C GLY A 277 -3.22 -26.64 -17.03
N SER A 278 -1.92 -26.56 -17.35
CA SER A 278 -1.00 -27.70 -17.37
C SER A 278 -0.45 -28.08 -15.99
N THR A 279 -0.65 -27.25 -14.96
CA THR A 279 -0.20 -27.52 -13.59
C THR A 279 -1.26 -28.33 -12.86
N LEU A 280 -0.93 -29.55 -12.46
CA LEU A 280 -1.87 -30.46 -11.79
C LEU A 280 -1.61 -30.56 -10.28
N SER A 281 -0.37 -30.36 -9.85
CA SER A 281 -0.02 -30.29 -8.43
C SER A 281 1.11 -29.30 -8.15
N ALA A 282 1.28 -28.96 -6.88
CA ALA A 282 2.30 -28.05 -6.40
C ALA A 282 2.82 -28.48 -5.01
N ARG A 283 4.05 -28.07 -4.70
CA ARG A 283 4.60 -28.06 -3.34
C ARG A 283 5.04 -26.65 -3.01
N ALA A 284 4.45 -26.07 -1.98
CA ALA A 284 4.90 -24.80 -1.42
C ALA A 284 5.50 -25.05 -0.03
N LEU A 285 6.59 -24.36 0.28
CA LEU A 285 7.19 -24.37 1.61
C LEU A 285 7.59 -22.95 1.98
N LEU A 286 7.18 -22.52 3.17
CA LEU A 286 7.65 -21.30 3.79
C LEU A 286 8.89 -21.63 4.63
N ASN A 287 10.00 -21.00 4.32
CA ASN A 287 11.29 -21.25 4.97
C ASN A 287 11.39 -20.46 6.28
N SER A 288 12.25 -20.90 7.19
CA SER A 288 12.46 -20.26 8.49
C SER A 288 13.08 -18.86 8.40
N ASP A 289 13.75 -18.55 7.29
CA ASP A 289 14.31 -17.22 7.02
C ASP A 289 13.24 -16.23 6.48
N GLY A 290 11.99 -16.67 6.30
CA GLY A 290 10.89 -15.88 5.76
C GLY A 290 10.77 -15.92 4.22
N SER A 291 11.70 -16.59 3.53
CA SER A 291 11.60 -16.86 2.09
C SER A 291 10.61 -17.99 1.81
N ALA A 292 10.25 -18.20 0.54
CA ALA A 292 9.41 -19.33 0.15
C ALA A 292 9.99 -20.09 -1.05
N THR A 293 9.66 -21.38 -1.13
CA THR A 293 9.88 -22.20 -2.32
C THR A 293 8.55 -22.68 -2.87
N LEU A 294 8.43 -22.66 -4.19
CA LEU A 294 7.27 -23.15 -4.93
C LEU A 294 7.76 -24.09 -6.04
N LYS A 295 7.22 -25.30 -6.05
CA LYS A 295 7.42 -26.31 -7.09
C LYS A 295 6.08 -26.59 -7.74
N LEU A 296 5.99 -26.45 -9.06
CA LEU A 296 4.79 -26.76 -9.85
C LEU A 296 5.05 -28.02 -10.68
N TYR A 297 4.04 -28.85 -10.85
CA TYR A 297 4.16 -30.15 -11.53
C TYR A 297 3.03 -30.37 -12.52
N THR A 298 3.32 -31.12 -13.58
CA THR A 298 2.35 -31.45 -14.64
C THR A 298 1.58 -32.75 -14.37
N ASP A 299 1.84 -33.40 -13.23
CA ASP A 299 1.12 -34.58 -12.76
C ASP A 299 0.54 -34.34 -11.36
N ALA A 300 -0.45 -35.13 -10.94
CA ALA A 300 -1.06 -35.00 -9.62
C ALA A 300 -0.17 -35.51 -8.46
N GLY A 301 0.89 -36.28 -8.76
CA GLY A 301 1.76 -36.92 -7.77
C GLY A 301 3.02 -36.15 -7.42
N CYS A 302 3.23 -34.95 -7.98
CA CYS A 302 4.47 -34.18 -7.87
C CYS A 302 5.72 -34.98 -8.29
N THR A 303 5.67 -35.64 -9.45
CA THR A 303 6.77 -36.49 -9.96
C THR A 303 7.31 -36.07 -11.33
N GLN A 304 6.57 -35.28 -12.10
CA GLN A 304 6.88 -34.92 -13.49
C GLN A 304 6.69 -33.43 -13.78
N GLY A 305 7.46 -32.92 -14.74
CA GLY A 305 7.31 -31.55 -15.24
C GLY A 305 7.55 -30.46 -14.19
N GLU A 306 8.55 -30.67 -13.32
CA GLU A 306 8.85 -29.73 -12.23
C GLU A 306 9.33 -28.37 -12.75
N GLU A 307 8.59 -27.33 -12.41
CA GLU A 307 9.06 -25.94 -12.44
C GLU A 307 9.37 -25.49 -11.01
N PHE A 308 10.57 -24.98 -10.78
CA PHE A 308 11.04 -24.58 -9.46
C PHE A 308 11.21 -23.06 -9.36
N LYS A 309 10.68 -22.47 -8.29
CA LYS A 309 10.78 -21.05 -8.00
C LYS A 309 11.17 -20.81 -6.54
N THR A 310 12.21 -20.01 -6.35
CA THR A 310 12.57 -19.45 -5.04
C THR A 310 12.09 -18.02 -4.98
N ILE A 311 11.42 -17.66 -3.89
CA ILE A 311 10.85 -16.33 -3.67
C ILE A 311 11.56 -15.75 -2.44
N PRO A 312 12.41 -14.73 -2.62
CA PRO A 312 13.19 -14.15 -1.52
C PRO A 312 12.29 -13.37 -0.56
N THR A 313 12.77 -13.20 0.67
CA THR A 313 12.11 -12.39 1.71
C THR A 313 11.78 -10.98 1.24
N SER A 314 12.68 -10.38 0.45
CA SER A 314 12.56 -9.04 -0.13
C SER A 314 11.41 -8.88 -1.15
N SER A 315 10.70 -9.96 -1.50
CA SER A 315 9.58 -9.94 -2.45
C SER A 315 8.28 -10.46 -1.85
N ILE A 316 8.28 -10.88 -0.58
CA ILE A 316 7.13 -11.48 0.11
C ILE A 316 6.52 -10.45 1.06
N ASN A 317 5.20 -10.28 0.97
CA ASN A 317 4.43 -9.32 1.77
C ASN A 317 4.88 -7.85 1.58
N THR A 318 5.59 -7.56 0.49
CA THR A 318 6.02 -6.21 0.11
C THR A 318 5.04 -5.60 -0.86
N ASP A 319 5.01 -4.26 -0.94
CA ASP A 319 4.24 -3.57 -1.98
C ASP A 319 4.90 -3.57 -3.37
N VAL A 320 6.09 -4.17 -3.49
CA VAL A 320 6.83 -4.33 -4.74
C VAL A 320 6.08 -5.24 -5.72
N CYS A 321 5.81 -4.70 -6.92
CA CYS A 321 5.28 -5.43 -8.07
C CYS A 321 6.45 -5.97 -8.91
N ALA A 322 6.68 -7.28 -8.92
CA ALA A 322 7.78 -7.89 -9.66
C ALA A 322 7.25 -8.65 -10.87
N SER A 323 7.44 -8.10 -12.08
CA SER A 323 6.92 -8.68 -13.33
C SER A 323 5.41 -8.99 -13.22
N ASP A 324 4.62 -7.97 -12.89
CA ASP A 324 3.16 -8.05 -12.74
C ASP A 324 2.69 -9.07 -11.71
N THR A 325 3.57 -9.45 -10.76
CA THR A 325 3.28 -10.44 -9.72
C THR A 325 3.62 -9.91 -8.35
N LYS A 326 2.72 -10.12 -7.38
CA LYS A 326 3.00 -9.97 -5.94
C LYS A 326 2.96 -11.31 -5.24
N TYR A 327 3.85 -11.49 -4.27
CA TYR A 327 3.88 -12.67 -3.41
C TYR A 327 3.44 -12.28 -2.01
N LEU A 328 2.45 -13.00 -1.49
CA LEU A 328 1.97 -12.81 -0.12
C LEU A 328 2.12 -14.13 0.61
N SER A 329 2.40 -14.10 1.90
CA SER A 329 2.48 -15.32 2.69
C SER A 329 2.02 -15.09 4.11
N SER A 330 1.85 -16.18 4.85
CA SER A 330 1.65 -16.15 6.29
C SER A 330 2.93 -15.80 7.07
N ALA A 331 4.10 -15.65 6.42
CA ALA A 331 5.30 -15.21 7.13
C ALA A 331 5.03 -13.80 7.67
N THR A 332 5.20 -13.64 8.97
CA THR A 332 5.51 -12.32 9.52
C THR A 332 6.76 -11.84 8.80
N GLN A 333 6.63 -10.76 8.03
CA GLN A 333 7.77 -10.17 7.34
C GLN A 333 8.82 -9.91 8.41
N ALA A 334 9.99 -10.55 8.31
CA ALA A 334 11.12 -10.17 9.15
C ALA A 334 11.41 -8.72 8.81
N LYS A 335 11.02 -7.80 9.71
CA LYS A 335 11.20 -6.37 9.52
C LYS A 335 12.70 -6.17 9.31
N MET A 336 13.10 -5.76 8.11
CA MET A 336 14.50 -5.48 7.84
C MET A 336 14.84 -4.17 8.54
N PHE A 337 16.00 -4.11 9.18
CA PHE A 337 16.54 -2.92 9.80
C PHE A 337 17.77 -2.49 9.04
N VAL A 338 17.83 -1.18 8.76
CA VAL A 338 19.05 -0.50 8.37
C VAL A 338 19.75 -0.08 9.65
N THR A 339 20.97 -0.55 9.84
CA THR A 339 21.80 -0.31 11.01
C THR A 339 22.99 0.56 10.65
N GLN A 340 23.21 1.62 11.41
CA GLN A 340 24.35 2.51 11.31
C GLN A 340 25.29 2.24 12.46
N ASP A 341 26.50 1.78 12.14
CA ASP A 341 27.56 1.52 13.10
C ASP A 341 28.50 2.73 13.15
N TYR A 342 28.62 3.36 14.32
CA TYR A 342 29.42 4.56 14.52
C TYR A 342 30.78 4.26 15.15
N HIS A 343 31.83 4.78 14.54
CA HIS A 343 33.22 4.59 14.94
C HIS A 343 33.89 5.91 15.33
N ARG A 344 34.95 5.81 16.16
CA ARG A 344 35.73 6.98 16.58
C ARG A 344 36.78 7.41 15.57
N ASP A 345 37.22 6.49 14.71
CA ASP A 345 38.23 6.73 13.70
C ASP A 345 37.59 6.92 12.33
N THR A 346 38.33 7.57 11.43
CA THR A 346 37.81 7.90 10.10
C THR A 346 37.69 6.72 9.14
N GLU A 347 38.32 5.59 9.49
CA GLU A 347 38.42 4.38 8.66
C GLU A 347 37.53 3.24 9.20
N CYS A 348 36.67 3.52 10.18
CA CYS A 348 35.77 2.56 10.83
C CYS A 348 36.47 1.28 11.32
N SER A 349 37.76 1.40 11.69
CA SER A 349 38.61 0.27 12.10
C SER A 349 38.64 0.07 13.62
N SER A 350 38.21 1.07 14.39
CA SER A 350 38.04 0.97 15.84
C SER A 350 36.75 0.24 16.20
N LEU A 351 36.63 -0.13 17.47
CA LEU A 351 35.40 -0.70 18.02
C LEU A 351 34.22 0.23 17.75
N THR A 352 33.09 -0.35 17.35
CA THR A 352 31.81 0.36 17.26
C THR A 352 31.49 0.97 18.63
N THR A 353 31.16 2.25 18.61
CA THR A 353 30.89 3.04 19.82
C THR A 353 29.42 3.31 20.02
N ALA A 354 28.68 3.46 18.92
CA ALA A 354 27.23 3.57 18.97
C ALA A 354 26.64 2.87 17.75
N LEU A 355 25.38 2.48 17.87
CA LEU A 355 24.64 1.79 16.83
C LEU A 355 23.21 2.32 16.81
N VAL A 356 22.70 2.63 15.62
CA VAL A 356 21.31 3.04 15.40
C VAL A 356 20.70 2.12 14.37
N SER A 357 19.63 1.41 14.71
CA SER A 357 18.86 0.59 13.76
C SER A 357 17.44 1.12 13.63
N VAL A 358 16.98 1.30 12.40
CA VAL A 358 15.60 1.67 12.09
C VAL A 358 14.99 0.70 11.08
N PRO A 359 13.69 0.39 11.20
CA PRO A 359 12.98 -0.37 10.20
C PRO A 359 13.11 0.26 8.83
N SER A 360 13.29 -0.55 7.80
CA SER A 360 13.34 -0.11 6.42
C SER A 360 12.79 -1.19 5.49
N ASP A 361 12.07 -0.76 4.46
CA ASP A 361 11.52 -1.66 3.43
C ASP A 361 12.62 -2.17 2.47
N SER A 362 13.78 -1.51 2.46
CA SER A 362 14.96 -1.91 1.70
C SER A 362 16.23 -1.59 2.48
N CYS A 363 17.28 -2.40 2.31
CA CYS A 363 18.55 -2.16 2.95
C CYS A 363 19.69 -2.56 2.00
N THR A 364 20.74 -1.74 1.96
CA THR A 364 21.95 -2.01 1.19
C THR A 364 23.14 -1.95 2.14
N GLU A 365 23.86 -3.06 2.24
CA GLU A 365 25.13 -3.14 2.96
C GLU A 365 26.14 -2.15 2.36
N SER A 366 26.88 -1.43 3.21
CA SER A 366 27.97 -0.57 2.78
C SER A 366 29.14 -0.69 3.75
N ASP A 367 30.18 -1.39 3.30
CA ASP A 367 31.47 -1.45 3.98
C ASP A 367 32.27 -0.13 3.85
N VAL A 368 31.80 0.80 3.02
CA VAL A 368 32.43 2.12 2.88
C VAL A 368 32.18 2.92 4.15
N CYS A 369 33.27 3.29 4.82
CA CYS A 369 33.23 4.19 5.97
C CYS A 369 32.91 5.61 5.48
N ASN A 370 31.71 6.10 5.79
CA ASN A 370 31.22 7.40 5.36
C ASN A 370 31.22 8.40 6.52
N THR A 371 31.48 9.67 6.23
CA THR A 371 31.18 10.75 7.17
C THR A 371 29.68 10.99 7.21
N ALA A 372 29.08 10.90 8.39
CA ALA A 372 27.67 11.21 8.62
C ALA A 372 27.36 12.65 8.14
N ASN A 373 26.31 12.83 7.34
CA ASN A 373 25.93 14.17 6.85
C ASN A 373 25.74 15.14 8.04
N ASN A 374 26.60 16.17 8.11
CA ASN A 374 26.68 17.22 9.15
C ASN A 374 27.27 16.84 10.53
N LEU A 375 27.78 15.62 10.72
CA LEU A 375 28.50 15.23 11.94
C LEU A 375 29.88 14.68 11.55
N THR A 376 30.93 15.01 12.31
CA THR A 376 32.30 14.49 12.07
C THR A 376 32.46 13.02 12.47
N ALA A 377 31.36 12.25 12.50
CA ALA A 377 31.37 10.84 12.84
C ALA A 377 31.52 9.97 11.59
N SER A 378 32.28 8.90 11.74
CA SER A 378 32.47 7.88 10.71
C SER A 378 31.56 6.70 10.95
N MET A 379 30.83 6.28 9.92
CA MET A 379 29.86 5.19 10.02
C MET A 379 29.92 4.17 8.88
N GLN A 380 29.50 2.95 9.17
CA GLN A 380 29.19 1.88 8.20
C GLN A 380 27.70 1.52 8.26
N MET A 381 27.18 0.98 7.15
CA MET A 381 25.78 0.59 7.03
C MET A 381 25.66 -0.92 6.95
N HIS A 382 24.81 -1.48 7.81
CA HIS A 382 24.53 -2.90 7.87
C HIS A 382 23.04 -3.20 7.82
N CYS A 383 22.70 -4.40 7.35
CA CYS A 383 21.34 -4.90 7.26
C CYS A 383 21.15 -6.03 8.27
N THR A 384 20.11 -5.95 9.08
CA THR A 384 19.80 -7.01 10.05
C THR A 384 18.30 -7.22 10.17
N THR A 385 17.89 -8.45 10.46
CA THR A 385 16.51 -8.80 10.84
C THR A 385 16.29 -8.81 12.34
N ASP A 386 17.37 -8.81 13.12
CA ASP A 386 17.37 -8.77 14.57
C ASP A 386 18.41 -7.74 15.06
N PRO A 387 18.01 -6.47 15.19
CA PRO A 387 18.93 -5.41 15.63
C PRO A 387 19.40 -5.58 17.08
N VAL A 388 18.65 -6.32 17.91
CA VAL A 388 19.00 -6.57 19.31
C VAL A 388 20.13 -7.60 19.39
N ALA A 389 20.00 -8.71 18.67
CA ALA A 389 21.07 -9.71 18.58
C ALA A 389 22.30 -9.15 17.86
N TYR A 390 22.10 -8.38 16.80
CA TYR A 390 23.19 -7.74 16.07
C TYR A 390 24.01 -6.82 16.98
N ALA A 391 23.37 -5.93 17.75
CA ALA A 391 24.07 -5.08 18.71
C ALA A 391 24.89 -5.90 19.73
N GLY A 392 24.34 -7.01 20.25
CA GLY A 392 25.06 -7.91 21.15
C GLY A 392 26.32 -8.52 20.54
N LEU A 393 26.29 -8.86 19.24
CA LEU A 393 27.46 -9.34 18.50
C LEU A 393 28.48 -8.23 18.26
N THR A 394 28.03 -7.05 17.86
CA THR A 394 28.86 -5.89 17.51
C THR A 394 29.67 -5.39 18.71
N PHE A 395 29.01 -5.15 19.85
CA PHE A 395 29.73 -4.73 21.06
C PHE A 395 30.50 -5.90 21.69
N GLY A 396 30.07 -7.14 21.44
CA GLY A 396 30.72 -8.34 21.93
C GLY A 396 30.93 -8.26 23.45
N ASN A 397 32.14 -8.56 23.90
CA ASN A 397 32.52 -8.54 25.32
C ASN A 397 32.68 -7.14 25.92
N ASN A 398 32.32 -6.07 25.22
CA ASN A 398 32.38 -4.72 25.77
C ASN A 398 31.08 -4.38 26.51
N GLY A 399 31.17 -3.64 27.61
CA GLY A 399 29.98 -3.16 28.30
C GLY A 399 29.19 -2.20 27.41
N TYR A 400 27.90 -2.45 27.21
CA TYR A 400 27.04 -1.58 26.39
C TYR A 400 25.67 -1.37 27.01
N LEU A 401 25.04 -0.24 26.65
CA LEU A 401 23.69 0.13 27.02
C LEU A 401 22.86 0.29 25.75
N MET A 402 21.72 -0.38 25.68
CA MET A 402 20.82 -0.43 24.53
C MET A 402 19.38 -0.09 24.91
N PHE A 403 18.70 0.56 23.98
CA PHE A 403 17.33 1.00 24.04
C PHE A 403 16.61 0.39 22.85
N VAL A 404 15.55 -0.35 23.12
CA VAL A 404 14.70 -0.93 22.08
C VAL A 404 13.36 -0.23 22.16
N GLY A 405 13.09 0.65 21.20
CA GLY A 405 11.83 1.35 21.05
C GLY A 405 10.81 0.51 20.29
N TYR A 406 9.57 0.55 20.72
CA TYR A 406 8.45 -0.19 20.15
C TYR A 406 7.33 0.75 19.71
N VAL A 407 6.57 0.32 18.70
CA VAL A 407 5.40 1.05 18.22
C VAL A 407 4.34 1.12 19.33
N GLU A 408 3.71 2.28 19.50
CA GLU A 408 2.65 2.47 20.48
C GLU A 408 1.51 1.45 20.30
N ASN A 409 0.90 1.01 21.40
CA ASN A 409 -0.22 0.05 21.44
C ASN A 409 0.09 -1.35 20.89
N THR A 410 1.37 -1.71 20.69
CA THR A 410 1.76 -3.07 20.26
C THR A 410 2.21 -3.97 21.40
N ASN A 411 2.07 -3.55 22.67
CA ASN A 411 2.56 -4.29 23.85
C ASN A 411 4.03 -4.75 23.73
N CYS A 412 4.86 -3.98 23.00
CA CYS A 412 6.25 -4.30 22.73
C CYS A 412 6.50 -5.55 21.90
N GLU A 413 5.61 -5.78 20.94
CA GLU A 413 5.77 -6.83 19.93
C GLU A 413 6.46 -6.30 18.66
N VAL A 414 6.32 -4.99 18.35
CA VAL A 414 6.84 -4.41 17.10
C VAL A 414 7.93 -3.39 17.39
N ILE A 415 9.17 -3.71 17.06
CA ILE A 415 10.31 -2.80 17.18
C ILE A 415 10.16 -1.64 16.17
N ASP A 416 10.35 -0.43 16.67
CA ASP A 416 10.30 0.84 15.94
C ASP A 416 11.70 1.43 15.72
N TRP A 417 12.62 1.22 16.67
CA TRP A 417 14.03 1.60 16.54
C TRP A 417 14.86 0.89 17.60
N VAL A 418 16.14 0.70 17.34
CA VAL A 418 17.13 0.25 18.33
C VAL A 418 18.26 1.25 18.37
N PHE A 419 18.71 1.55 19.58
CA PHE A 419 19.85 2.41 19.81
C PHE A 419 20.75 1.79 20.86
N ALA A 420 22.04 1.64 20.58
CA ALA A 420 22.99 1.05 21.50
C ALA A 420 24.27 1.85 21.58
N HIS A 421 24.89 1.85 22.76
CA HIS A 421 26.07 2.62 23.11
C HIS A 421 27.07 1.79 23.87
N LEU A 422 28.33 1.93 23.50
CA LEU A 422 29.44 1.47 24.30
C LEU A 422 29.47 2.26 25.61
N ALA A 423 29.44 1.56 26.75
CA ALA A 423 29.37 2.16 28.08
C ALA A 423 30.77 2.36 28.68
N ASP A 424 31.63 3.08 27.94
CA ASP A 424 33.02 3.37 28.33
C ASP A 424 33.21 4.77 28.95
N GLY A 425 32.12 5.54 29.06
CA GLY A 425 32.13 6.91 29.57
C GLY A 425 32.82 7.94 28.66
N ALA A 426 33.31 7.54 27.49
CA ALA A 426 33.89 8.46 26.52
C ALA A 426 32.80 9.21 25.77
N CYS A 427 33.13 10.42 25.28
CA CYS A 427 32.23 11.16 24.41
C CYS A 427 32.11 10.45 23.06
N GLN A 428 30.88 10.16 22.65
CA GLN A 428 30.58 9.47 21.40
C GLN A 428 29.65 10.35 20.57
N ILE A 429 30.03 10.64 19.33
CA ILE A 429 29.17 11.38 18.41
C ILE A 429 28.03 10.45 17.99
N VAL A 430 26.81 10.95 18.09
CA VAL A 430 25.60 10.25 17.66
C VAL A 430 24.70 11.19 16.88
N SER A 431 23.97 10.64 15.91
CA SER A 431 22.99 11.41 15.15
C SER A 431 21.59 11.11 15.65
N LEU A 432 21.13 11.85 16.66
CA LEU A 432 19.74 11.85 17.09
C LEU A 432 19.13 13.23 16.84
N GLU A 433 17.83 13.32 16.55
CA GLU A 433 17.14 14.59 16.22
C GLU A 433 17.40 15.72 17.24
N LYS A 434 17.75 15.38 18.48
CA LYS A 434 17.93 16.32 19.60
C LYS A 434 19.30 16.24 20.28
N ALA A 435 20.21 15.38 19.81
CA ALA A 435 21.53 15.20 20.43
C ALA A 435 22.59 14.90 19.38
N ALA A 436 23.75 15.55 19.51
CA ALA A 436 24.90 15.37 18.63
C ALA A 436 25.99 14.47 19.25
N SER A 437 25.97 14.27 20.58
CA SER A 437 26.84 13.31 21.25
C SER A 437 26.23 12.79 22.55
N ALA A 438 26.76 11.66 23.03
CA ALA A 438 26.35 11.05 24.29
C ALA A 438 27.50 10.33 25.02
N LYS A 439 27.29 10.08 26.32
CA LYS A 439 28.14 9.25 27.18
C LYS A 439 27.28 8.23 27.92
N ALA A 440 27.64 6.95 27.82
CA ALA A 440 26.97 5.87 28.53
C ALA A 440 27.88 5.27 29.62
N TYR A 441 27.26 4.87 30.73
CA TYR A 441 27.93 4.23 31.87
C TYR A 441 27.09 3.05 32.36
N LEU A 442 27.77 1.96 32.70
CA LEU A 442 27.22 0.90 33.56
C LEU A 442 27.78 1.10 34.96
N ASN A 443 26.89 1.31 35.93
CA ASN A 443 27.24 1.62 37.30
C ASN A 443 27.50 0.33 38.09
N SER A 444 28.33 0.42 39.13
CA SER A 444 28.67 -0.73 39.98
C SER A 444 27.50 -1.30 40.78
N ASP A 445 26.41 -0.55 40.90
CA ASP A 445 25.16 -0.96 41.56
C ASP A 445 24.18 -1.69 40.62
N GLY A 446 24.59 -1.96 39.38
CA GLY A 446 23.76 -2.61 38.36
C GLY A 446 22.87 -1.64 37.56
N SER A 447 22.83 -0.35 37.92
CA SER A 447 22.12 0.66 37.14
C SER A 447 22.95 1.15 35.94
N ALA A 448 22.33 1.95 35.06
CA ALA A 448 23.02 2.60 33.96
C ALA A 448 22.70 4.09 33.89
N THR A 449 23.65 4.86 33.37
CA THR A 449 23.49 6.30 33.14
C THR A 449 23.79 6.61 31.69
N LEU A 450 22.89 7.36 31.05
CA LEU A 450 23.12 7.93 29.73
C LEU A 450 23.03 9.46 29.81
N ILE A 451 23.96 10.14 29.18
CA ILE A 451 24.01 11.61 29.13
C ILE A 451 24.07 12.05 27.68
N TYR A 452 23.12 12.88 27.26
CA TYR A 452 23.07 13.48 25.93
C TYR A 452 23.56 14.92 25.93
N TYR A 453 24.14 15.35 24.82
CA TYR A 453 24.62 16.71 24.60
C TYR A 453 24.16 17.22 23.24
N ASN A 454 24.01 18.55 23.14
CA ASN A 454 23.58 19.23 21.92
C ASN A 454 24.75 19.55 20.98
N ASP A 455 25.99 19.26 21.39
CA ASP A 455 27.21 19.41 20.60
C ASP A 455 27.91 18.07 20.39
N THR A 456 28.96 18.05 19.56
CA THR A 456 29.75 16.84 19.25
C THR A 456 30.84 16.53 20.26
N ASP A 457 31.17 17.49 21.15
CA ASP A 457 32.32 17.43 22.05
C ASP A 457 31.92 17.10 23.50
N CYS A 458 30.64 16.84 23.74
CA CYS A 458 30.01 16.60 25.04
C CYS A 458 30.23 17.73 26.05
N THR A 459 29.95 18.98 25.67
CA THR A 459 30.19 20.15 26.54
C THR A 459 28.96 20.99 26.86
N THR A 460 27.93 21.00 26.01
CA THR A 460 26.76 21.88 26.12
C THR A 460 25.44 21.13 25.93
N GLY A 461 24.39 21.62 26.57
CA GLY A 461 23.04 21.08 26.43
C GLY A 461 22.81 19.72 27.11
N GLU A 462 23.45 19.51 28.27
CA GLU A 462 23.45 18.24 28.98
C GLU A 462 22.04 17.81 29.45
N GLN A 463 21.65 16.59 29.12
CA GLN A 463 20.47 15.90 29.65
C GLN A 463 20.88 14.52 30.18
N THR A 464 20.59 14.23 31.44
CA THR A 464 20.94 12.96 32.08
C THR A 464 19.71 12.06 32.23
N GLN A 465 19.83 10.82 31.76
CA GLN A 465 18.86 9.75 31.99
C GLN A 465 19.48 8.69 32.89
N GLN A 466 18.84 8.44 34.04
CA GLN A 466 19.19 7.37 34.96
C GLN A 466 18.26 6.17 34.72
N ILE A 467 18.84 4.99 34.58
CA ILE A 467 18.11 3.75 34.30
C ILE A 467 18.37 2.80 35.48
N PRO A 468 17.36 2.57 36.34
CA PRO A 468 17.51 1.69 37.49
C PRO A 468 17.82 0.25 37.08
N ASP A 469 18.56 -0.48 37.92
CA ASP A 469 18.87 -1.91 37.73
C ASP A 469 17.62 -2.74 37.40
N LEU A 470 16.51 -2.53 38.13
CA LEU A 470 15.25 -3.25 37.92
C LEU A 470 14.62 -3.02 36.52
N ALA A 471 14.99 -1.95 35.82
CA ALA A 471 14.52 -1.65 34.47
C ALA A 471 15.43 -2.24 33.38
N LEU A 472 16.68 -2.55 33.71
CA LEU A 472 17.65 -3.12 32.77
C LEU A 472 17.43 -4.61 32.61
N ASN A 473 17.48 -5.08 31.36
CA ASN A 473 17.26 -6.48 30.99
C ASN A 473 15.93 -7.05 31.51
N ASN A 474 14.95 -6.16 31.75
CA ASN A 474 13.63 -6.54 32.16
C ASN A 474 12.79 -6.92 30.93
N ASP A 475 12.11 -8.05 30.97
CA ASP A 475 11.24 -8.51 29.88
C ASP A 475 10.04 -7.58 29.67
N SER A 476 9.71 -6.73 30.65
CA SER A 476 8.63 -5.74 30.57
C SER A 476 9.08 -4.38 30.05
N CYS A 477 8.24 -3.77 29.22
CA CYS A 477 8.48 -2.42 28.73
C CYS A 477 8.15 -1.35 29.76
N THR A 478 8.99 -0.32 29.80
CA THR A 478 8.65 0.94 30.44
C THR A 478 8.06 1.87 29.39
N SER A 479 6.74 2.03 29.38
CA SER A 479 6.00 2.67 28.26
C SER A 479 6.19 1.90 26.95
N THR A 480 7.02 2.41 26.04
CA THR A 480 7.29 1.83 24.72
C THR A 480 8.76 1.47 24.53
N VAL A 481 9.56 1.43 25.61
CA VAL A 481 11.00 1.18 25.54
C VAL A 481 11.41 0.05 26.48
N LYS A 482 12.25 -0.87 25.99
CA LYS A 482 13.06 -1.77 26.83
C LYS A 482 14.50 -1.29 26.90
N TYR A 483 15.10 -1.44 28.08
CA TYR A 483 16.50 -1.13 28.31
C TYR A 483 17.26 -2.44 28.46
N VAL A 484 18.34 -2.59 27.70
CA VAL A 484 19.19 -3.78 27.69
C VAL A 484 20.61 -3.35 28.02
N ALA A 485 21.28 -4.07 28.92
CA ALA A 485 22.69 -3.87 29.22
C ALA A 485 23.45 -5.18 29.02
N GLY A 486 24.50 -5.13 28.20
CA GLY A 486 25.47 -6.22 28.09
C GLY A 486 26.63 -6.01 29.05
N TYR A 487 26.91 -6.99 29.90
CA TYR A 487 28.04 -6.95 30.85
C TYR A 487 29.19 -7.85 30.39
N ALA A 488 30.41 -7.32 30.45
CA ALA A 488 31.62 -8.13 30.44
C ALA A 488 31.83 -8.72 31.85
N THR A 489 31.58 -10.01 32.04
CA THR A 489 32.05 -10.69 33.26
C THR A 489 33.54 -11.01 33.14
N SER A 490 34.25 -11.09 34.27
CA SER A 490 35.69 -11.43 34.31
C SER A 490 36.06 -12.79 33.70
N ASN A 491 35.05 -13.61 33.34
CA ASN A 491 35.21 -14.91 32.68
C ASN A 491 34.83 -14.92 31.19
N GLY A 492 34.61 -13.75 30.57
CA GLY A 492 34.45 -13.62 29.11
C GLY A 492 33.14 -14.17 28.53
N SER A 493 32.11 -14.39 29.36
CA SER A 493 30.76 -14.72 28.89
C SER A 493 29.84 -13.53 29.07
N LEU A 494 29.19 -13.13 27.97
CA LEU A 494 28.08 -12.19 27.96
C LEU A 494 26.87 -12.82 28.64
N VAL A 495 26.19 -12.06 29.50
CA VAL A 495 24.83 -12.41 29.96
C VAL A 495 23.85 -11.69 29.05
N TYR A 496 23.51 -12.33 27.94
CA TYR A 496 22.29 -12.06 27.18
C TYR A 496 21.52 -13.38 27.16
N THR A 497 20.43 -13.47 27.91
CA THR A 497 19.46 -14.57 27.78
C THR A 497 18.30 -14.09 26.93
N PRO A 498 18.26 -14.41 25.62
CA PRO A 498 17.04 -14.25 24.84
C PRO A 498 15.97 -15.20 25.39
N THR A 499 14.81 -14.65 25.75
CA THR A 499 13.57 -15.41 26.01
C THR A 499 12.95 -15.82 24.67
N ASP A 500 13.24 -17.03 24.18
CA ASP A 500 12.28 -18.15 24.25
C ASP A 500 12.82 -19.43 23.58
N ASN A 501 12.75 -20.53 24.33
CA ASN A 501 12.22 -21.83 23.90
C ASN A 501 12.09 -22.77 25.13
N THR A 502 11.20 -22.43 26.08
CA THR A 502 10.44 -23.29 27.06
C THR A 502 11.14 -24.33 27.98
N PRO A 503 10.46 -24.93 29.00
CA PRO A 503 9.97 -24.39 30.28
C PRO A 503 10.55 -25.16 31.51
N ILE A 504 10.52 -24.61 32.74
CA ILE A 504 10.33 -25.35 34.02
C ILE A 504 9.98 -24.36 35.16
N ALA A 505 9.12 -24.84 36.06
CA ALA A 505 8.24 -24.11 36.96
C ALA A 505 8.83 -23.66 38.33
N THR A 506 7.97 -22.95 39.07
CA THR A 506 7.92 -22.68 40.53
C THR A 506 8.90 -21.62 41.06
N SER A 507 8.56 -20.66 41.94
CA SER A 507 7.36 -20.31 42.71
C SER A 507 7.57 -18.94 43.40
N ALA A 508 6.48 -18.16 43.54
CA ALA A 508 6.12 -17.21 44.62
C ALA A 508 7.18 -16.25 45.25
N ALA A 509 6.96 -14.93 45.18
CA ALA A 509 6.29 -14.13 46.24
C ALA A 509 6.43 -12.60 46.03
N THR A 510 5.31 -11.89 46.20
CA THR A 510 5.03 -10.53 46.74
C THR A 510 6.22 -9.55 47.00
N SER A 511 6.17 -8.24 46.74
CA SER A 511 5.16 -7.25 47.16
C SER A 511 5.37 -5.85 46.52
N LEU A 512 4.29 -5.06 46.47
CA LEU A 512 4.21 -3.66 46.01
C LEU A 512 5.21 -2.68 46.67
N GLN A 513 5.65 -1.68 45.90
CA GLN A 513 5.46 -0.26 46.26
C GLN A 513 5.65 0.69 45.07
N SER A 514 4.75 1.66 45.00
CA SER A 514 4.59 2.70 43.97
C SER A 514 5.70 3.75 43.99
N LEU A 515 6.19 4.16 42.82
CA LEU A 515 6.75 5.50 42.62
C LEU A 515 6.27 6.10 41.29
N ALA A 516 5.74 7.32 41.40
CA ALA A 516 5.30 8.14 40.29
C ALA A 516 6.49 8.52 39.41
N ILE A 517 6.40 8.28 38.10
CA ILE A 517 7.39 8.71 37.12
C ILE A 517 6.72 9.67 36.13
N VAL A 518 7.39 10.81 35.96
CA VAL A 518 7.02 11.94 35.11
C VAL A 518 6.88 11.49 33.65
N LYS A 519 5.74 11.80 33.02
CA LYS A 519 5.50 11.56 31.60
C LYS A 519 6.45 12.41 30.76
N LEU A 520 7.34 11.79 29.99
CA LEU A 520 8.05 12.45 28.89
C LEU A 520 7.42 11.99 27.57
N VAL A 521 6.72 12.91 26.90
CA VAL A 521 6.15 12.69 25.56
C VAL A 521 7.27 12.95 24.54
N MET A 522 7.81 11.90 23.93
CA MET A 522 8.63 12.01 22.72
C MET A 522 7.74 11.74 21.51
N ALA A 523 7.20 12.82 20.93
CA ALA A 523 6.65 12.75 19.58
C ALA A 523 7.82 12.82 18.59
N LEU A 524 8.10 11.71 17.91
CA LEU A 524 9.04 11.64 16.79
C LEU A 524 8.22 11.82 15.51
N GLY A 525 8.49 12.90 14.79
CA GLY A 525 7.98 13.15 13.45
C GLY A 525 9.14 13.00 12.48
N PHE A 526 9.43 11.76 12.07
CA PHE A 526 10.41 11.51 11.00
C PHE A 526 9.84 12.01 9.68
N ILE A 527 10.28 13.20 9.26
CA ILE A 527 10.11 13.66 7.89
C ILE A 527 11.09 12.86 7.02
N SER A 528 10.52 12.03 6.16
CA SER A 528 11.16 11.38 5.03
C SER A 528 11.90 12.40 4.17
N THR A 529 13.20 12.54 4.41
CA THR A 529 14.14 13.08 3.41
C THR A 529 15.37 12.19 3.37
N LEU A 530 15.19 10.96 2.92
CA LEU A 530 16.24 10.20 2.25
C LEU A 530 16.49 10.88 0.89
N ALA A 531 17.35 11.89 0.88
CA ALA A 531 18.04 12.28 -0.34
C ALA A 531 19.26 11.36 -0.49
N PHE A 532 19.10 10.26 -1.22
CA PHE A 532 20.24 9.56 -1.83
C PHE A 532 20.57 10.27 -3.14
N ILE A 533 21.81 10.74 -3.27
CA ILE A 533 22.48 11.21 -4.51
C ILE A 533 21.76 12.32 -5.29
#